data_AF-A0A7Y8WRJ1-F1
#
_entry.id   AF-A0A7Y8WRJ1-F1
#
_cell.length_a   1.000
_cell.length_b   1.000
_cell.length_c   1.000
_cell.angle_alpha   90.00
_cell.angle_beta   90.00
_cell.angle_gamma   90.00
#
_symmetry.space_group_name_H-M   'P 1'
#
loop_
_entity.id
_entity.type
_entity.pdbx_description
1 polymer ?
#
loop_
_entity_poly.entity_id
_entity_poly.type
_entity_poly.pdbx_seq_one_letter_code
_entity_poly.pdbx_strand_id
1 'polypeptide(L)'
;MTNMETSKSEEQIIEKLRDYVAYTLTSAKGLYREPHSYGAMRMIDSMERAISLLHEAGIMDKALEEGLSNVRKERWRAMTDPKEFGRAIDESVLEIVNLSMNIDK
;
A
#
# COMPACT_ATOMS: atom_id res chain seq x y z
N MET A 1 8.06 6.54 -29.12
CA MET A 1 6.77 6.93 -28.52
C MET A 1 6.50 8.36 -28.96
N THR A 2 5.35 8.61 -29.58
CA THR A 2 4.95 9.94 -30.03
C THR A 2 4.40 10.74 -28.85
N ASN A 3 4.51 12.08 -28.87
CA ASN A 3 4.03 12.96 -27.79
C ASN A 3 2.57 12.72 -27.36
N MET A 4 1.73 12.20 -28.27
CA MET A 4 0.31 11.92 -28.05
C MET A 4 0.06 10.62 -27.25
N GLU A 5 0.96 9.64 -27.31
CA GLU A 5 0.90 8.44 -26.45
C GLU A 5 1.38 8.76 -25.04
N THR A 6 2.41 9.60 -24.91
CA THR A 6 2.93 10.06 -23.62
C THR A 6 1.89 10.89 -22.85
N SER A 7 1.20 11.83 -23.51
CA SER A 7 0.17 12.65 -22.86
C SER A 7 -1.03 11.82 -22.38
N LYS A 8 -1.44 10.81 -23.14
CA LYS A 8 -2.53 9.91 -22.76
C LYS A 8 -2.18 9.04 -21.54
N SER A 9 -0.90 8.67 -21.39
CA SER A 9 -0.42 7.94 -20.21
C SER A 9 -0.37 8.81 -18.95
N GLU A 10 -0.01 10.09 -19.09
CA GLU A 10 0.05 11.03 -17.96
C GLU A 10 -1.34 11.33 -17.40
N GLU A 11 -2.33 11.58 -18.26
CA GLU A 11 -3.73 11.79 -17.84
C GLU A 11 -4.28 10.59 -17.06
N GLN A 12 -3.98 9.37 -17.52
CA GLN A 12 -4.39 8.13 -16.84
C GLN A 12 -3.74 7.98 -15.46
N ILE A 13 -2.45 8.30 -15.33
CA ILE A 13 -1.75 8.28 -14.03
C ILE A 13 -2.36 9.33 -13.08
N ILE A 14 -2.65 10.53 -13.58
CA ILE A 14 -3.27 11.60 -12.78
C ILE A 14 -4.67 11.19 -12.30
N GLU A 15 -5.49 10.57 -13.15
CA GLU A 15 -6.81 10.07 -12.79
C GLU A 15 -6.73 9.06 -11.63
N LYS A 16 -5.87 8.06 -11.75
CA LYS A 16 -5.72 7.05 -10.70
C LYS A 16 -5.11 7.60 -9.41
N LEU A 17 -4.23 8.60 -9.51
CA LEU A 17 -3.73 9.31 -8.34
C LEU A 17 -4.86 10.08 -7.62
N ARG A 18 -5.80 10.68 -8.36
CA ARG A 18 -6.99 11.31 -7.78
C ARG A 18 -7.88 10.29 -7.07
N ASP A 19 -8.08 9.12 -7.67
CA ASP A 19 -8.83 8.02 -7.04
C ASP A 19 -8.16 7.53 -5.75
N TYR A 20 -6.83 7.42 -5.75
CA TYR A 20 -6.05 7.11 -4.56
C TYR A 20 -6.26 8.14 -3.45
N VAL A 21 -6.15 9.44 -3.78
CA VAL A 21 -6.37 10.53 -2.81
C VAL A 21 -7.82 10.50 -2.29
N ALA A 22 -8.80 10.30 -3.17
CA ALA A 22 -10.21 10.20 -2.78
C ALA A 22 -10.46 9.02 -1.83
N TYR A 23 -9.83 7.86 -2.09
CA TYR A 23 -9.86 6.71 -1.20
C TYR A 23 -9.27 7.04 0.17
N THR A 24 -8.08 7.65 0.22
CA THR A 24 -7.40 7.99 1.48
C THR A 24 -8.21 9.00 2.29
N LEU A 25 -8.78 10.03 1.66
CA LEU A 25 -9.62 11.02 2.34
C LEU A 25 -10.91 10.40 2.90
N THR A 26 -11.59 9.57 2.11
CA THR A 26 -12.80 8.87 2.55
C THR A 26 -12.49 7.90 3.69
N SER A 27 -11.36 7.19 3.58
CA SER A 27 -10.85 6.30 4.60
C SER A 27 -10.54 7.04 5.91
N ALA A 28 -9.85 8.18 5.84
CA ALA A 28 -9.59 9.01 7.01
C ALA A 28 -10.88 9.52 7.66
N LYS A 29 -11.87 9.96 6.85
CA LYS A 29 -13.16 10.40 7.38
C LYS A 29 -13.93 9.28 8.07
N GLY A 30 -13.91 8.06 7.51
CA GLY A 30 -14.61 6.92 8.10
C GLY A 30 -14.06 6.52 9.48
N LEU A 31 -12.76 6.74 9.76
CA LEU A 31 -12.15 6.42 11.06
C LEU A 31 -12.76 7.19 12.24
N TYR A 32 -13.44 8.32 12.00
CA TYR A 32 -14.18 9.04 13.04
C TYR A 32 -15.47 8.33 13.49
N ARG A 33 -15.93 7.31 12.75
CA ARG A 33 -17.22 6.63 12.98
C ARG A 33 -17.09 5.11 13.11
N GLU A 34 -15.89 4.57 12.95
CA GLU A 34 -15.62 3.14 12.84
C GLU A 34 -14.74 2.64 14.01
N PRO A 35 -14.68 1.31 14.23
CA PRO A 35 -13.76 0.73 15.21
C PRO A 35 -12.30 1.11 14.93
N HIS A 36 -11.51 1.34 15.98
CA HIS A 36 -10.12 1.76 15.84
C HIS A 36 -9.25 0.79 15.03
N SER A 37 -9.55 -0.53 15.08
CA SER A 37 -8.83 -1.55 14.31
C SER A 37 -8.90 -1.34 12.79
N TYR A 38 -9.89 -0.60 12.28
CA TYR A 38 -10.02 -0.29 10.86
C TYR A 38 -8.94 0.68 10.35
N GLY A 39 -8.32 1.45 11.26
CA GLY A 39 -7.21 2.35 10.95
C GLY A 39 -6.06 1.62 10.28
N ALA A 40 -5.56 0.57 10.93
CA ALA A 40 -4.45 -0.22 10.41
C ALA A 40 -4.80 -0.86 9.06
N MET A 41 -6.00 -1.43 8.89
CA MET A 41 -6.42 -2.00 7.60
C MET A 41 -6.40 -0.97 6.47
N ARG A 42 -6.96 0.22 6.70
CA ARG A 42 -7.02 1.29 5.69
C ARG A 42 -5.64 1.82 5.33
N MET A 43 -4.71 1.85 6.28
CA MET A 43 -3.33 2.23 5.99
C MET A 43 -2.65 1.20 5.07
N ILE A 44 -2.82 -0.10 5.35
CA ILE A 44 -2.32 -1.17 4.47
C ILE A 44 -2.95 -1.07 3.08
N ASP A 45 -4.27 -0.90 2.99
CA ASP A 45 -4.97 -0.77 1.71
C ASP A 45 -4.51 0.45 0.90
N SER A 46 -4.25 1.57 1.57
CA SER A 46 -3.68 2.77 0.95
C SER A 46 -2.29 2.45 0.38
N MET A 47 -1.45 1.76 1.14
CA MET A 47 -0.12 1.36 0.70
C MET A 47 -0.15 0.41 -0.51
N GLU A 48 -1.06 -0.58 -0.53
CA GLU A 48 -1.25 -1.48 -1.68
C GLU A 48 -1.67 -0.72 -2.94
N ARG A 49 -2.55 0.28 -2.81
CA ARG A 49 -2.95 1.14 -3.92
C ARG A 49 -1.77 1.97 -4.44
N ALA A 50 -0.93 2.51 -3.54
CA ALA A 50 0.26 3.25 -3.94
C ALA A 50 1.25 2.36 -4.72
N ILE A 51 1.47 1.11 -4.28
CA ILE A 51 2.32 0.16 -5.02
C ILE A 51 1.72 -0.21 -6.37
N SER A 52 0.40 -0.39 -6.44
CA SER A 52 -0.29 -0.63 -7.71
C SER A 52 -0.08 0.53 -8.69
N LEU A 53 -0.12 1.79 -8.22
CA LEU A 53 0.19 2.96 -9.06
C LEU A 53 1.64 2.95 -9.56
N LEU A 54 2.60 2.53 -8.73
CA LEU A 54 4.00 2.39 -9.14
C LEU A 54 4.14 1.34 -10.26
N HIS A 55 3.50 0.18 -10.10
CA HIS A 55 3.51 -0.87 -11.12
C HIS A 55 2.93 -0.39 -12.46
N GLU A 56 1.83 0.36 -12.41
CA GLU A 56 1.21 0.93 -13.61
C GLU A 56 2.07 2.02 -14.26
N ALA A 57 2.91 2.71 -13.47
CA ALA A 57 3.94 3.63 -13.97
C ALA A 57 5.21 2.90 -14.47
N GLY A 58 5.22 1.57 -14.47
CA GLY A 58 6.36 0.75 -14.89
C GLY A 58 7.48 0.64 -13.86
N ILE A 59 7.23 1.03 -12.61
CA ILE A 59 8.18 0.95 -11.50
C ILE A 59 7.82 -0.29 -10.67
N MET A 60 8.66 -1.31 -10.72
CA MET A 60 8.53 -2.50 -9.87
C MET A 60 9.68 -2.59 -8.88
N ASP A 61 9.34 -2.86 -7.62
CA ASP A 61 10.31 -3.07 -6.54
C ASP A 61 9.99 -4.37 -5.81
N LYS A 62 10.86 -5.36 -6.00
CA LYS A 62 10.71 -6.68 -5.39
C LYS A 62 10.81 -6.62 -3.86
N ALA A 63 11.58 -5.68 -3.32
CA ALA A 63 11.69 -5.51 -1.87
C ALA A 63 10.38 -4.98 -1.26
N LEU A 64 9.68 -4.07 -1.95
CA LEU A 64 8.34 -3.63 -1.51
C LEU A 64 7.34 -4.78 -1.48
N GLU A 65 7.36 -5.63 -2.51
CA GLU A 65 6.48 -6.80 -2.61
C GLU A 65 6.76 -7.85 -1.53
N GLU A 66 8.03 -8.11 -1.24
CA GLU A 66 8.47 -9.06 -0.21
C GLU A 66 8.18 -8.54 1.21
N GLY A 67 8.51 -7.27 1.48
CA GLY A 67 8.30 -6.63 2.77
C GLY A 67 6.83 -6.61 3.20
N LEU A 68 5.90 -6.53 2.25
CA LEU A 68 4.45 -6.54 2.55
C LEU A 68 3.81 -7.92 2.50
N SER A 69 4.55 -8.96 2.13
CA SER A 69 3.98 -10.30 1.94
C SER A 69 3.34 -10.88 3.21
N ASN A 70 3.89 -10.59 4.39
CA ASN A 70 3.37 -11.08 5.67
C ASN A 70 2.07 -10.38 6.05
N VAL A 71 2.03 -9.04 6.05
CA VAL A 71 0.79 -8.31 6.36
C VAL A 71 -0.36 -8.61 5.37
N ARG A 72 -0.05 -8.89 4.09
CA ARG A 72 -1.03 -9.35 3.10
C ARG A 72 -1.64 -10.70 3.47
N LYS A 73 -0.82 -11.68 3.85
CA LYS A 73 -1.26 -13.03 4.24
C LYS A 73 -2.16 -13.00 5.49
N GLU A 74 -1.83 -12.14 6.44
CA GLU A 74 -2.51 -12.07 7.72
C GLU A 74 -3.64 -11.02 7.78
N ARG A 75 -3.97 -10.36 6.67
CA ARG A 75 -4.97 -9.29 6.60
C ARG A 75 -6.35 -9.68 7.16
N TRP A 76 -6.75 -10.93 6.98
CA TRP A 76 -8.01 -11.46 7.50
C TRP A 76 -8.10 -11.38 9.03
N ARG A 77 -6.96 -11.38 9.74
CA ARG A 77 -6.89 -11.30 11.20
C ARG A 77 -7.22 -9.93 11.76
N ALA A 78 -7.17 -8.87 10.95
CA ALA A 78 -7.40 -7.51 11.44
C ALA A 78 -8.75 -7.33 12.17
N MET A 79 -9.75 -8.15 11.83
CA MET A 79 -11.07 -8.14 12.49
C MET A 79 -11.29 -9.28 13.49
N THR A 80 -10.56 -10.39 13.38
CA THR A 80 -10.76 -11.59 14.22
C THR A 80 -9.74 -11.72 15.35
N ASP A 81 -8.51 -11.26 15.10
CA ASP A 81 -7.37 -11.28 16.03
C ASP A 81 -6.44 -10.08 15.78
N PRO A 82 -6.82 -8.88 16.26
CA PRO A 82 -6.05 -7.65 16.04
C PRO A 82 -4.63 -7.70 16.59
N LYS A 83 -4.37 -8.54 17.60
CA LYS A 83 -3.04 -8.68 18.21
C LYS A 83 -2.09 -9.38 17.25
N GLU A 84 -2.52 -10.51 16.67
CA GLU A 84 -1.72 -11.21 15.67
C GLU A 84 -1.59 -10.41 14.36
N PHE A 85 -2.60 -9.62 13.99
CA PHE A 85 -2.45 -8.67 12.89
C PHE A 85 -1.39 -7.60 13.17
N GLY A 86 -1.34 -7.07 14.40
CA GLY A 86 -0.27 -6.16 14.84
C GLY A 86 1.11 -6.81 14.73
N ARG A 87 1.25 -8.07 15.15
CA ARG A 87 2.51 -8.82 15.01
C ARG A 87 2.92 -8.99 13.54
N ALA A 88 1.97 -9.26 12.64
CA ALA A 88 2.25 -9.34 11.21
C ALA A 88 2.75 -8.00 10.63
N ILE A 89 2.24 -6.86 11.14
CA ILE A 89 2.75 -5.53 10.78
C ILE A 89 4.19 -5.37 11.29
N ASP A 90 4.48 -5.73 12.54
CA ASP A 90 5.84 -5.65 13.10
C ASP A 90 6.85 -6.48 12.29
N GLU A 91 6.45 -7.70 11.90
CA GLU A 91 7.25 -8.59 11.05
C GLU A 91 7.50 -7.95 9.67
N SER A 92 6.48 -7.35 9.06
CA SER A 92 6.61 -6.62 7.79
C SER A 92 7.52 -5.39 7.90
N VAL A 93 7.48 -4.66 9.03
CA VAL A 93 8.39 -3.54 9.30
C VAL A 93 9.84 -4.01 9.39
N LEU A 94 10.11 -5.12 10.09
CA LEU A 94 11.45 -5.69 10.16
C LEU A 94 11.94 -6.16 8.79
N GLU A 95 11.08 -6.81 8.01
CA GLU A 95 11.42 -7.30 6.67
C GLU A 95 11.83 -6.16 5.74
N ILE A 96 11.03 -5.08 5.66
CA ILE A 96 11.34 -3.98 4.76
C ILE A 96 12.63 -3.23 5.16
N VAL A 97 12.90 -3.11 6.47
CA VAL A 97 14.16 -2.55 6.97
C VAL A 97 15.34 -3.44 6.56
N ASN A 98 15.25 -4.75 6.77
CA ASN A 98 16.31 -5.69 6.38
C ASN A 98 16.60 -5.65 4.88
N LEU A 99 15.55 -5.61 4.06
CA LEU A 99 15.68 -5.49 2.61
C LEU A 99 16.39 -4.18 2.26
N SER A 100 15.99 -3.05 2.86
CA SER A 100 16.62 -1.75 2.60
C SER A 100 18.11 -1.69 2.97
N MET A 101 18.53 -2.42 4.01
CA MET A 101 19.93 -2.49 4.44
C MET A 101 20.79 -3.45 3.60
N ASN A 102 20.17 -4.37 2.86
CA ASN A 102 20.86 -5.35 2.01
C ASN A 102 20.95 -4.93 0.54
N ILE A 103 20.43 -3.75 0.16
CA ILE A 103 20.55 -3.19 -1.20
C ILE A 103 22.00 -2.82 -1.54
N ASP A 104 22.88 -2.68 -0.53
CA ASP A 104 24.30 -2.31 -0.68
C ASP A 104 25.28 -3.51 -0.79
N LYS A 105 24.82 -4.74 -1.06
CA LYS A 105 25.68 -5.93 -1.23
C LYS A 105 25.53 -6.65 -2.56
#